data_AF-A0A7C1WAE4-F1
#
_entry.id   AF-A0A7C1WAE4-F1
#
_cell.length_a   1.000
_cell.length_b   1.000
_cell.length_c   1.000
_cell.angle_alpha   90.00
_cell.angle_beta   90.00
_cell.angle_gamma   90.00
#
_symmetry.space_group_name_H-M   'P 1'
#
loop_
_entity.id
_entity.type
_entity.pdbx_description
1 polymer ?
#
loop_
_entity_poly.entity_id
_entity_poly.type
_entity_poly.pdbx_seq_one_letter_code
_entity_poly.pdbx_strand_id
1 'polypeptide(L)' 'FAGRIPPCTGVVAFGATLCECEEELRSTLEDWVLLGLKLGHSLPVLGEIDLNREPIREPVDTV' A
#
# COMPACT_ATOMS: atom_id res chain seq x y z
N PHE A 1 0.56 19.99 6.50
CA PHE A 1 0.50 19.35 5.16
C PHE A 1 -0.53 18.23 5.21
N ALA A 2 -1.21 17.97 4.09
CA ALA A 2 -2.16 16.88 3.96
C ALA A 2 -1.89 16.12 2.67
N GLY A 3 -1.84 14.79 2.74
CA GLY A 3 -1.54 13.89 1.64
C GLY A 3 -2.68 12.91 1.42
N ARG A 4 -2.91 12.55 0.17
CA ARG A 4 -3.85 11.49 -0.22
C ARG A 4 -3.37 10.78 -1.47
N ILE A 5 -3.79 9.54 -1.64
CA ILE A 5 -3.51 8.75 -2.84
C ILE A 5 -4.84 8.52 -3.58
N PRO A 6 -5.13 9.24 -4.67
CA PRO A 6 -6.42 9.16 -5.36
C PRO A 6 -6.89 7.73 -5.72
N PRO A 7 -6.03 6.80 -6.20
CA PRO A 7 -6.49 5.43 -6.47
C PRO A 7 -6.79 4.62 -5.20
N CYS A 8 -6.17 4.94 -4.06
CA CYS A 8 -6.37 4.25 -2.79
C CYS A 8 -7.41 4.99 -1.94
N THR A 9 -8.68 4.70 -2.19
CA THR A 9 -9.78 5.35 -1.47
C THR A 9 -9.70 5.08 0.03
N GLY A 10 -9.70 6.15 0.82
CA GLY A 10 -9.58 6.10 2.28
C GLY A 10 -8.16 6.31 2.81
N VAL A 11 -7.13 6.29 1.95
CA VAL A 11 -5.75 6.57 2.34
C VAL A 11 -5.51 8.08 2.36
N VAL A 12 -5.42 8.63 3.57
CA VAL A 12 -5.15 10.04 3.85
C VAL A 12 -4.17 10.16 5.01
N ALA A 13 -3.31 11.17 4.99
CA ALA A 13 -2.38 11.44 6.08
C ALA A 13 -2.17 12.95 6.27
N PHE A 14 -1.70 13.31 7.46
CA PHE A 14 -1.47 14.68 7.89
C PHE A 14 -0.13 14.77 8.62
N GLY A 15 0.62 15.85 8.40
CA GLY A 15 1.91 16.09 9.06
C GLY A 15 2.22 17.58 9.18
N ALA A 16 3.07 17.96 10.13
CA ALA A 16 3.46 19.37 10.31
C ALA A 16 4.45 19.80 9.21
N THR A 17 5.25 18.87 8.69
CA THR A 17 6.13 19.07 7.52
C THR A 17 5.72 18.19 6.33
N LEU A 18 6.30 18.46 5.15
CA LEU A 18 6.10 17.60 3.98
C LEU A 18 6.68 16.20 4.21
N CYS A 19 7.86 16.11 4.82
CA CYS A 19 8.53 14.84 5.13
C CYS A 19 7.68 13.98 6.06
N GLU A 20 7.24 14.54 7.19
CA GLU A 20 6.36 13.83 8.13
C GLU A 20 5.05 13.38 7.46
N CYS A 21 4.45 14.24 6.63
CA CYS A 21 3.22 13.90 5.93
C CYS A 21 3.44 12.77 4.91
N GLU A 22 4.61 12.68 4.28
CA GLU A 22 4.96 11.60 3.36
C GLU A 22 5.19 10.28 4.10
N GLU A 23 5.95 10.32 5.19
CA GLU A 23 6.20 9.14 6.04
C GLU A 23 4.87 8.56 6.56
N GLU A 24 3.97 9.43 7.02
CA GLU A 24 2.69 8.99 7.56
C GLU A 24 1.72 8.51 6.47
N LEU A 25 1.79 9.09 5.27
CA LEU A 25 1.05 8.60 4.11
C LEU A 25 1.53 7.21 3.69
N ARG A 26 2.84 6.93 3.78
CA ARG A 26 3.43 5.64 3.50
C ARG A 26 2.98 4.57 4.50
N SER A 27 3.06 4.88 5.79
CA SER A 27 2.58 3.99 6.87
C SER A 27 1.09 3.62 6.67
N THR A 28 0.26 4.63 6.42
CA THR A 28 -1.18 4.44 6.18
C THR A 28 -1.46 3.59 4.93
N LEU A 29 -0.67 3.77 3.87
CA LEU A 29 -0.79 2.97 2.65
C LEU A 29 -0.45 1.50 2.89
N GLU A 30 0.62 1.21 3.64
CA GLU A 30 1.05 -0.15 3.95
C GLU A 30 -0.04 -0.93 4.72
N ASP A 31 -0.61 -0.30 5.76
CA ASP A 31 -1.70 -0.89 6.54
C ASP A 31 -2.96 -1.13 5.68
N TRP A 32 -3.31 -0.17 4.82
CA TRP A 32 -4.45 -0.27 3.92
C TRP A 32 -4.28 -1.42 2.90
N VAL A 33 -3.09 -1.57 2.32
CA VAL A 33 -2.76 -2.67 1.41
C VAL A 33 -2.82 -4.01 2.14
N LEU A 34 -2.20 -4.11 3.33
CA LEU A 34 -2.20 -5.34 4.13
C LEU A 34 -3.62 -5.78 4.47
N LEU A 35 -4.48 -4.84 4.86
CA LEU A 35 -5.89 -5.12 5.15
C LEU A 35 -6.64 -5.56 3.90
N GLY A 36 -6.45 -4.85 2.78
CA GLY A 36 -7.09 -5.18 1.51
C GLY A 36 -6.73 -6.59 1.01
N LEU A 37 -5.46 -6.98 1.12
CA LEU A 37 -5.01 -8.33 0.79
C LEU A 37 -5.62 -9.39 1.71
N LYS A 38 -5.64 -9.16 3.03
CA LYS A 38 -6.23 -10.11 4.00
C LYS A 38 -7.73 -10.32 3.79
N LEU A 39 -8.43 -9.28 3.38
CA LEU A 39 -9.87 -9.32 3.12
C LEU A 39 -10.22 -9.76 1.68
N GLY A 40 -9.22 -9.99 0.82
CA GLY A 40 -9.43 -10.36 -0.58
C GLY A 40 -10.05 -9.25 -1.43
N HIS A 41 -9.85 -7.99 -1.06
CA HIS A 41 -10.32 -6.84 -1.83
C HIS A 41 -9.46 -6.64 -3.08
N SER A 42 -10.11 -6.22 -4.18
CA SER A 42 -9.39 -5.80 -5.38
C SER A 42 -8.70 -4.47 -5.12
N LEU A 43 -7.37 -4.49 -5.08
CA LEU A 43 -6.53 -3.32 -4.94
C LEU A 43 -6.37 -2.60 -6.28
N PRO A 44 -6.28 -1.26 -6.30
CA PRO A 44 -5.95 -0.53 -7.51
C PRO A 44 -4.54 -0.89 -7.97
N VAL A 45 -4.33 -0.91 -9.29
CA VAL A 45 -3.00 -1.03 -9.87
C VAL A 45 -2.24 0.27 -9.62
N LEU A 46 -1.11 0.18 -8.94
CA LEU A 46 -0.27 1.32 -8.58
C LEU A 46 0.90 1.39 -9.56
N GLY A 47 0.78 2.24 -10.58
CA GLY A 47 1.75 2.28 -11.68
C GLY A 47 1.70 0.98 -12.49
N GLU A 48 2.78 0.20 -12.46
CA GLU A 48 2.87 -1.13 -13.10
C GLU A 48 2.71 -2.28 -12.10
N ILE A 49 2.45 -1.98 -10.82
CA ILE A 49 2.36 -2.97 -9.75
C ILE A 49 0.90 -3.38 -9.58
N ASP A 50 0.62 -4.65 -9.88
CA ASP A 50 -0.68 -5.29 -9.69
C ASP A 50 -0.59 -6.32 -8.56
N LEU A 51 -1.05 -5.91 -7.38
CA LEU A 51 -1.04 -6.72 -6.16
C LEU A 51 -2.17 -7.76 -6.10
N ASN A 52 -3.06 -7.81 -7.11
CA ASN A 52 -4.15 -8.79 -7.15
C ASN A 52 -3.74 -10.12 -7.77
N ARG A 53 -2.52 -10.21 -8.30
CA ARG A 53 -2.00 -11.43 -8.94
C ARG A 53 -1.57 -12.44 -7.89
N GLU A 54 -1.72 -13.71 -8.21
CA GLU A 54 -1.19 -14.77 -7.35
C GLU A 54 0.33 -14.65 -7.23
N PRO A 55 0.88 -14.67 -6.00
CA PRO A 55 2.31 -14.61 -5.81
C PRO A 55 2.96 -15.87 -6.39
N ILE A 56 3.91 -15.68 -7.29
CA ILE A 56 4.76 -16.76 -7.80
C ILE A 56 5.70 -17.13 -6.66
N ARG A 57 5.47 -18.30 -6.04
CA ARG A 57 6.35 -18.82 -4.99
C ARG A 57 7.49 -19.58 -5.63
N GLU A 58 8.68 -19.01 -5.64
CA GLU A 58 9.89 -19.78 -5.91
C GLU A 58 10.14 -20.72 -4.72
N PRO A 59 10.46 -22.01 -4.96
CA PRO A 59 10.81 -22.92 -3.87
C PRO A 59 12.06 -22.38 -3.17
N VAL A 60 11.97 -22.18 -1.86
CA VAL A 60 13.15 -21.91 -1.04
C VAL A 60 13.89 -23.22 -0.91
N ASP A 61 15.01 -23.37 -1.64
CA ASP A 61 15.95 -24.46 -1.41
C ASP A 61 16.51 -24.32 0.01
N THR A 62 16.07 -25.19 0.91
CA THR A 62 16.72 -25.39 2.20
C THR A 62 18.02 -26.15 1.98
N VAL A 63 19.15 -25.44 2.07
CA VAL A 63 20.50 -26.01 2.26
C VAL A 63 20.65 -26.58 3.66
#